data_AF-A0A196SGQ7-F1
#
_entry.id   AF-A0A196SGQ7-F1
#
_cell.length_a   1.000
_cell.length_b   1.000
_cell.length_c   1.000
_cell.angle_alpha   90.00
_cell.angle_beta   90.00
_cell.angle_gamma   90.00
#
_symmetry.space_group_name_H-M   'P 1'
#
loop_
_entity.id
_entity.type
_entity.pdbx_description
1 polymer ?
#
loop_
_entity_poly.entity_id
_entity_poly.type
_entity_poly.pdbx_seq_one_letter_code
_entity_poly.pdbx_strand_id
1 'polypeptide(L)'
;MATFLTEMDGVEASEDILVVGATNRPELIDDALLRPGRFDKLIYIPPPDEKAREAIFEVYLKKYGVSGGVDVRVLSEMTEGYSGADIENVCRESV
;
A
#
# COMPACT_ATOMS: atom_id res chain seq x y z
N MET A 1 -18.17 -6.73 -16.20
CA MET A 1 -16.76 -7.14 -16.43
C MET A 1 -16.39 -7.23 -17.91
N ALA A 2 -17.26 -7.71 -18.81
CA ALA A 2 -16.95 -7.82 -20.25
C ALA A 2 -16.42 -6.52 -20.89
N THR A 3 -17.07 -5.38 -20.65
CA THR A 3 -16.63 -4.08 -21.19
C THR A 3 -15.22 -3.70 -20.72
N PHE A 4 -14.93 -3.87 -19.42
CA PHE A 4 -13.62 -3.53 -18.86
C PHE A 4 -12.50 -4.41 -19.44
N LEU A 5 -12.76 -5.69 -19.67
CA LEU A 5 -11.81 -6.59 -20.32
C LEU A 5 -11.50 -6.17 -21.76
N THR A 6 -12.53 -5.77 -22.52
CA THR A 6 -12.35 -5.25 -23.89
C THR A 6 -11.51 -3.98 -23.92
N GLU A 7 -11.71 -3.06 -22.97
CA GLU A 7 -10.89 -1.87 -22.86
C GLU A 7 -9.44 -2.22 -22.47
N MET A 8 -9.23 -3.16 -21.55
CA MET A 8 -7.88 -3.61 -21.16
C MET A 8 -7.10 -4.20 -22.35
N ASP A 9 -7.74 -5.01 -23.18
CA ASP A 9 -7.11 -5.56 -24.38
C ASP A 9 -6.75 -4.45 -25.39
N GLY A 10 -7.50 -3.35 -25.41
CA GLY A 10 -7.18 -2.15 -26.20
C GLY A 10 -6.00 -1.35 -25.64
N VAL A 11 -5.84 -1.32 -24.32
CA VAL A 11 -4.74 -0.63 -23.62
C VAL A 11 -3.42 -1.40 -23.76
N GLU A 12 -3.45 -2.74 -23.76
CA GLU A 12 -2.25 -3.59 -23.98
C GLU A 12 -1.52 -3.24 -25.28
N ALA A 13 -2.26 -2.84 -26.33
CA ALA A 13 -1.68 -2.43 -27.60
C ALA A 13 -0.94 -1.07 -27.56
N SER A 14 -1.01 -0.34 -26.44
CA SER A 14 -0.42 0.98 -26.24
C SER A 14 0.73 0.90 -25.24
N GLU A 15 1.99 1.00 -25.70
CA GLU A 15 3.18 0.90 -24.85
C GLU A 15 3.32 2.05 -23.82
N ASP A 16 2.56 3.13 -23.98
CA ASP A 16 2.65 4.34 -23.13
C ASP A 16 1.76 4.32 -21.87
N ILE A 17 1.01 3.24 -21.63
CA ILE A 17 0.03 3.18 -20.53
C ILE A 17 0.39 2.09 -19.53
N LEU A 18 0.58 2.49 -18.27
CA LEU A 18 0.71 1.57 -17.13
C LEU A 18 -0.62 1.50 -16.36
N VAL A 19 -1.18 0.30 -16.25
CA VAL A 19 -2.39 0.05 -15.45
C VAL A 19 -2.01 -0.55 -14.09
N VAL A 20 -2.43 0.11 -13.01
CA VAL A 20 -2.24 -0.37 -11.63
C VAL A 20 -3.58 -0.62 -10.98
N GLY A 21 -3.81 -1.84 -10.50
CA GLY A 21 -4.97 -2.22 -9.70
C GLY A 21 -4.58 -2.48 -8.23
N ALA A 22 -5.48 -2.20 -7.30
CA ALA A 22 -5.32 -2.52 -5.89
C ALA A 22 -6.58 -3.20 -5.35
N THR A 23 -6.41 -4.27 -4.57
CA THR A 23 -7.52 -4.97 -3.90
C THR A 23 -7.06 -5.53 -2.54
N ASN A 24 -7.99 -5.58 -1.59
CA ASN A 24 -7.81 -6.32 -0.34
C ASN A 24 -8.42 -7.73 -0.41
N ARG A 25 -9.02 -8.09 -1.54
CA ARG A 25 -9.71 -9.38 -1.77
C ARG A 25 -9.27 -9.99 -3.11
N PRO A 26 -7.99 -10.40 -3.25
CA PRO A 26 -7.47 -10.96 -4.49
C PRO A 26 -8.22 -12.22 -4.94
N GLU A 27 -8.78 -12.98 -4.00
CA GLU A 27 -9.57 -14.19 -4.24
C GLU A 27 -10.91 -13.93 -4.96
N LEU A 28 -11.38 -12.67 -4.98
CA LEU A 28 -12.60 -12.28 -5.68
C LEU A 28 -12.34 -11.71 -7.08
N ILE A 29 -11.09 -11.61 -7.50
CA ILE A 29 -10.75 -11.17 -8.85
C ILE A 29 -11.07 -12.30 -9.83
N ASP A 30 -11.75 -11.97 -10.93
CA ASP A 30 -11.99 -12.90 -12.03
C ASP A 30 -10.67 -13.33 -12.68
N ASP A 31 -10.47 -14.64 -12.84
CA ASP A 31 -9.27 -15.22 -13.44
C ASP A 31 -8.96 -14.67 -14.84
N ALA A 32 -9.97 -14.20 -15.59
CA ALA A 32 -9.77 -13.57 -16.89
C ALA A 32 -8.93 -12.29 -16.81
N LEU A 33 -8.99 -11.55 -15.69
CA LEU A 33 -8.18 -10.36 -15.46
C LEU A 33 -6.73 -10.66 -15.13
N LEU A 34 -6.44 -11.86 -14.62
CA LEU A 34 -5.10 -12.28 -14.16
C LEU A 34 -4.27 -12.95 -15.26
N ARG A 35 -4.80 -13.03 -16.48
CA ARG A 35 -4.09 -13.62 -17.62
C ARG A 35 -2.98 -12.69 -18.12
N PRO A 36 -1.93 -13.26 -18.76
CA PRO A 36 -0.89 -12.47 -19.44
C PRO A 36 -1.47 -11.37 -20.33
N GLY A 37 -0.87 -10.17 -20.28
CA GLY A 37 -1.34 -8.99 -21.03
C GLY A 37 -2.31 -8.07 -20.26
N ARG A 38 -2.85 -8.55 -19.12
CA ARG A 38 -3.76 -7.78 -18.25
C ARG A 38 -3.09 -7.52 -16.89
N PHE A 39 -3.70 -7.95 -15.77
CA PHE A 39 -3.05 -7.89 -14.46
C PHE A 39 -2.16 -9.11 -14.23
N ASP A 40 -1.11 -9.23 -15.03
CA ASP A 40 -0.21 -10.38 -15.02
C ASP A 40 0.96 -10.27 -14.00
N LYS A 41 1.16 -9.07 -13.43
CA LYS A 41 2.05 -8.83 -12.29
C LYS A 41 1.24 -8.64 -11.01
N LEU A 42 1.34 -9.62 -10.12
CA LEU A 42 0.75 -9.57 -8.79
C LEU A 42 1.83 -9.24 -7.75
N ILE A 43 1.66 -8.11 -7.07
CA ILE A 43 2.56 -7.66 -6.01
C ILE A 43 1.81 -7.75 -4.69
N TYR A 44 2.27 -8.64 -3.81
CA TYR A 44 1.75 -8.74 -2.45
C TYR A 44 2.36 -7.65 -1.57
N ILE A 45 1.50 -6.91 -0.88
CA ILE A 45 1.90 -5.91 0.11
C ILE A 45 1.60 -6.48 1.50
N PRO A 46 2.60 -6.99 2.23
CA PRO A 46 2.40 -7.46 3.60
C PRO A 46 2.18 -6.29 4.56
N PRO A 47 1.65 -6.54 5.77
CA PRO A 47 1.76 -5.60 6.88
C PRO A 47 3.22 -5.18 7.12
N PRO A 48 3.47 -3.93 7.55
CA PRO A 48 4.82 -3.43 7.71
C PRO A 48 5.56 -4.18 8.82
N ASP A 49 6.80 -4.58 8.55
CA ASP A 49 7.72 -5.04 9.57
C ASP A 49 8.16 -3.89 10.48
N GLU A 50 8.91 -4.20 11.54
CA GLU A 50 9.36 -3.21 12.53
C GLU A 50 10.12 -2.03 11.90
N LYS A 51 11.04 -2.31 10.96
CA LYS A 51 11.81 -1.26 10.27
C LYS A 51 10.93 -0.40 9.37
N ALA A 52 9.97 -1.00 8.68
CA ALA A 52 9.00 -0.27 7.89
C ALA A 52 8.14 0.63 8.81
N ARG A 53 7.73 0.14 9.99
CA ARG A 53 7.01 0.95 10.99
C ARG A 53 7.86 2.13 11.48
N GLU A 54 9.15 1.95 11.76
CA GLU A 54 10.06 3.06 12.10
C GLU A 54 10.05 4.15 11.02
N ALA A 55 10.23 3.75 9.76
CA ALA A 55 10.23 4.68 8.63
C ALA A 55 8.88 5.41 8.47
N ILE A 56 7.77 4.70 8.70
CA ILE A 56 6.42 5.29 8.65
C ILE A 56 6.25 6.32 9.79
N PHE A 57 6.70 6.00 11.01
CA PHE A 57 6.70 6.96 12.12
C PHE A 57 7.53 8.21 11.79
N GLU A 58 8.74 8.06 11.24
CA GLU A 58 9.57 9.19 10.86
C GLU A 58 8.86 10.13 9.87
N VAL A 59 8.17 9.57 8.86
CA VAL A 59 7.40 10.34 7.88
C VAL A 59 6.28 11.12 8.56
N TYR A 60 5.49 10.48 9.42
CA TYR A 60 4.33 11.12 10.05
C TYR A 60 4.69 12.09 11.17
N LEU A 61 5.69 11.77 12.01
CA LEU A 61 6.20 12.70 13.02
C LEU A 61 6.75 13.97 12.37
N LYS A 62 7.47 13.83 11.25
CA LYS A 62 7.92 14.97 10.45
C LYS A 62 6.75 15.74 9.85
N LYS A 63 5.73 15.06 9.32
CA LYS A 63 4.51 15.67 8.75
C LYS A 63 3.80 16.55 9.78
N TYR A 64 3.74 16.11 11.04
CA TYR A 64 3.07 16.84 12.13
C TYR A 64 4.00 17.78 12.92
N GLY A 65 5.26 17.93 12.52
CA GLY A 65 6.20 18.86 13.16
C GLY A 65 6.64 18.45 14.56
N VAL A 66 6.51 17.17 14.91
CA VAL A 66 7.04 16.63 16.18
C VAL A 66 8.55 16.48 16.03
N SER A 67 9.31 17.27 16.78
CA SER A 67 10.78 17.24 16.75
C SER A 67 11.36 17.06 18.15
N GLY A 68 12.24 16.08 18.30
CA GLY A 68 12.98 15.80 19.54
C GLY A 68 12.16 15.02 20.57
N GLY A 69 12.82 14.09 21.27
CA GLY A 69 12.27 13.37 22.42
C GLY A 69 11.43 12.11 22.11
N VAL A 70 11.11 11.84 20.84
CA VAL A 70 10.40 10.62 20.43
C VAL A 70 11.40 9.61 19.87
N ASP A 71 11.48 8.44 20.49
CA ASP A 71 12.26 7.31 19.98
C ASP A 71 11.37 6.42 19.10
N VAL A 72 11.58 6.51 17.78
CA VAL A 72 10.80 5.75 16.80
C VAL A 72 11.00 4.25 16.91
N ARG A 73 12.12 3.78 17.49
CA ARG A 73 12.39 2.35 17.71
C ARG A 73 11.48 1.79 18.80
N VAL A 74 11.34 2.54 19.89
CA VAL A 74 10.42 2.16 20.97
C VAL A 74 8.98 2.12 20.44
N LEU A 75 8.61 3.08 19.59
CA LEU A 75 7.28 3.09 18.97
C LEU A 75 7.06 1.91 18.02
N SER A 76 8.05 1.56 17.19
CA SER A 76 7.93 0.43 16.25
C SER A 76 7.82 -0.92 16.96
N GLU A 77 8.56 -1.11 18.06
CA GLU A 77 8.49 -2.31 18.92
C GLU A 77 7.10 -2.45 19.57
N MET A 78 6.52 -1.35 20.05
CA MET A 78 5.22 -1.35 20.74
C MET A 78 4.00 -1.47 19.82
N THR A 79 4.20 -1.34 18.50
CA THR A 79 3.10 -1.27 17.51
C THR A 79 3.11 -2.44 16.53
N GLU A 80 3.49 -3.63 16.99
CA GLU A 80 3.38 -4.84 16.19
C GLU A 80 1.95 -5.02 15.64
N GLY A 81 1.86 -5.32 14.34
CA GLY A 81 0.59 -5.49 13.63
C GLY A 81 -0.08 -4.20 13.14
N TYR A 82 0.46 -3.02 13.47
CA TYR A 82 -0.10 -1.75 13.02
C TYR A 82 0.14 -1.56 11.53
N SER A 83 -0.89 -1.11 10.81
CA SER A 83 -0.77 -0.64 9.44
C SER A 83 -0.22 0.80 9.40
N GLY A 84 0.15 1.26 8.21
CA GLY A 84 0.54 2.67 8.04
C GLY A 84 -0.57 3.65 8.42
N ALA A 85 -1.84 3.27 8.22
CA ALA A 85 -2.98 4.09 8.63
C ALA A 85 -3.13 4.15 10.16
N ASP A 86 -2.88 3.04 10.87
CA ASP A 86 -2.91 3.01 12.33
C ASP A 86 -1.79 3.90 12.91
N ILE A 87 -0.59 3.84 12.34
CA ILE A 87 0.54 4.70 12.74
C ILE A 87 0.23 6.18 12.48
N GLU A 88 -0.35 6.53 11.34
CA GLU A 88 -0.79 7.90 11.08
C GLU A 88 -1.80 8.38 12.13
N ASN A 89 -2.76 7.53 12.49
CA ASN A 89 -3.77 7.85 13.49
C ASN A 89 -3.13 8.13 14.85
N VAL A 90 -2.18 7.30 15.31
CA VAL A 90 -1.42 7.52 16.56
C VAL A 90 -0.72 8.87 16.53
N CYS A 91 -0.02 9.19 15.42
CA CYS A 91 0.70 10.45 15.29
C CYS A 91 -0.25 11.65 15.26
N ARG A 92 -1.42 11.52 14.64
CA ARG A 92 -2.42 12.58 14.53
C ARG A 92 -3.14 12.89 15.84
N GLU A 93 -3.40 11.88 16.68
CA GLU A 93 -4.10 12.06 17.96
C GLU A 93 -3.20 12.60 19.08
N SER A 94 -1.89 12.51 18.90
CA SER A 94 -0.89 12.90 19.90
C SER A 94 -0.44 14.36 19.79
N VAL A 95 -1.02 15.14 18.87
CA VAL A 95 -0.70 16.55 18.56
C VAL A 95 -1.92 17.41 18.85
#